data_AF-A0A4U5PIS5-F1
#
_entry.id   AF-A0A4U5PIS5-F1
#
_cell.length_a   1.000
_cell.length_b   1.000
_cell.length_c   1.000
_cell.angle_alpha   90.00
_cell.angle_beta   90.00
_cell.angle_gamma   90.00
#
_symmetry.space_group_name_H-M   'P 1'
#
loop_
_entity.id
_entity.type
_entity.pdbx_description
1 polymer ?
#
loop_
_entity_poly.entity_id
_entity_poly.type
_entity_poly.pdbx_seq_one_letter_code
_entity_poly.pdbx_strand_id
1 'polypeptide(L)'
;MKTLVALVLLVAFVAVVHSQCLPGQTFCRGCVGVNTCCPYANAVCCISGLRCCPNGYACDATEQYCIRRNLAGKEIRLPVASSSAAFDAVLMENQNQASAN
;
A
#
# COMPACT_ATOMS: atom_id res chain seq x y z
N MET A 1 4.51 40.56 8.06
CA MET A 1 5.35 39.59 8.81
C MET A 1 4.52 38.42 9.35
N LYS A 2 3.45 38.67 10.12
CA LYS A 2 2.58 37.65 10.72
C LYS A 2 1.92 36.69 9.71
N THR A 3 1.49 37.21 8.56
CA THR A 3 0.89 36.43 7.46
C THR A 3 1.89 35.50 6.76
N LEU A 4 3.15 35.93 6.63
CA LEU A 4 4.22 35.11 6.04
C LEU A 4 4.58 33.93 6.95
N VAL A 5 4.65 34.17 8.27
CA VAL A 5 4.92 33.12 9.27
C VAL A 5 3.79 32.08 9.30
N ALA A 6 2.53 32.50 9.21
CA ALA A 6 1.38 31.58 9.13
C ALA A 6 1.42 30.71 7.86
N LEU A 7 1.81 31.28 6.71
CA LEU A 7 1.98 30.55 5.45
C LEU A 7 3.11 29.54 5.52
N VAL A 8 4.25 29.91 6.11
CA VAL A 8 5.40 29.01 6.30
C VAL A 8 5.05 27.85 7.24
N LEU A 9 4.30 28.11 8.33
CA LEU A 9 3.84 27.06 9.23
C LEU A 9 2.82 26.13 8.58
N LEU A 10 1.86 26.65 7.80
CA LEU A 10 0.90 25.82 7.05
C LEU A 10 1.62 24.92 6.03
N VAL A 11 2.58 25.46 5.28
CA VAL A 11 3.33 24.69 4.27
C VAL A 11 4.23 23.64 4.94
N ALA A 12 4.91 23.98 6.02
CA ALA A 12 5.73 23.04 6.79
C ALA A 12 4.86 21.92 7.39
N PHE A 13 3.67 22.25 7.89
CA PHE A 13 2.74 21.28 8.46
C PHE A 13 2.24 20.29 7.39
N VAL A 14 1.93 20.77 6.18
CA VAL A 14 1.53 19.93 5.05
C VAL A 14 2.69 19.02 4.58
N ALA A 15 3.92 19.52 4.55
CA ALA A 15 5.09 18.75 4.11
C ALA A 15 5.48 17.60 5.07
N VAL A 16 5.31 17.80 6.39
CA VAL A 16 5.66 16.80 7.42
C VAL A 16 4.77 15.55 7.36
N VAL A 17 3.54 15.68 6.85
CA VAL A 17 2.59 14.54 6.74
C VAL A 17 2.99 13.57 5.62
N HIS A 18 3.75 13.99 4.62
CA HIS A 18 3.99 13.19 3.41
C HIS A 18 5.15 12.18 3.52
N SER A 19 5.92 12.21 4.61
CA SER A 19 7.20 11.48 4.70
C SER A 19 7.14 10.23 5.58
N GLN A 20 6.03 9.98 6.27
CA GLN A 20 5.95 9.01 7.37
C GLN A 20 4.66 8.21 7.24
N CYS A 21 4.74 6.88 7.26
CA CYS A 21 3.53 6.07 7.37
C CYS A 21 2.85 6.28 8.73
N LEU A 22 1.52 6.20 8.77
CA LEU A 22 0.77 6.22 10.03
C LEU A 22 1.19 5.03 10.94
N PRO A 23 0.97 5.12 12.26
CA PRO A 23 1.28 4.02 13.18
C PRO A 23 0.54 2.74 12.74
N GLY A 24 1.25 1.60 12.79
CA GLY A 24 0.69 0.31 12.36
C GLY A 24 0.83 0.02 10.86
N GLN A 25 1.34 0.96 10.07
CA GLN A 25 1.68 0.71 8.67
C GLN A 25 3.15 0.29 8.50
N THR A 26 3.42 -0.45 7.43
CA THR A 26 4.77 -0.86 7.05
C THR A 26 5.25 -0.03 5.87
N PHE A 27 6.44 0.55 5.98
CA PHE A 27 7.08 1.25 4.86
C PHE A 27 7.73 0.25 3.92
N CYS A 28 7.21 0.15 2.70
CA CYS A 28 7.75 -0.69 1.65
C CYS A 28 8.61 0.14 0.70
N ARG A 29 9.85 -0.30 0.51
CA ARG A 29 10.74 0.23 -0.52
C ARG A 29 10.76 -0.73 -1.70
N GLY A 30 10.10 -0.36 -2.78
CA GLY A 30 10.11 -1.13 -4.01
C GLY A 30 11.49 -1.15 -4.65
N CYS A 31 11.80 -2.24 -5.36
CA CYS A 31 13.01 -2.34 -6.17
C CYS A 31 13.02 -1.32 -7.31
N VAL A 32 11.85 -0.86 -7.73
CA VAL A 32 11.63 0.13 -8.80
C VAL A 32 11.80 1.59 -8.28
N GLY A 33 12.22 1.78 -7.03
CA GLY A 33 12.46 3.11 -6.45
C GLY A 33 11.20 3.86 -6.00
N VAL A 34 10.04 3.19 -6.03
CA VAL A 34 8.80 3.67 -5.44
C VAL A 34 8.71 3.25 -3.98
N ASN A 35 8.34 4.19 -3.13
CA ASN A 35 8.19 4.01 -1.70
C ASN A 35 6.73 4.14 -1.32
N THR A 36 6.24 3.21 -0.50
CA THR A 36 4.83 3.13 -0.20
C THR A 36 4.55 2.71 1.24
N CYS A 37 3.35 3.04 1.72
CA CYS A 37 2.87 2.61 3.02
C CYS A 37 1.83 1.51 2.87
N CYS A 38 2.05 0.41 3.59
CA CYS A 38 1.15 -0.72 3.64
C CYS A 38 0.28 -0.67 4.89
N PRO A 39 -1.04 -0.95 4.79
CA PRO A 39 -1.96 -0.88 5.92
C PRO A 39 -1.70 -1.96 6.97
N TYR A 40 -0.93 -2.99 6.64
CA TYR A 40 -0.61 -4.08 7.55
C TYR A 40 0.69 -3.81 8.30
N ALA A 41 0.69 -4.13 9.60
CA ALA A 41 1.92 -4.23 10.37
C ALA A 41 2.73 -5.45 9.93
N ASN A 42 4.05 -5.31 9.82
CA ASN A 42 4.96 -6.37 9.37
C ASN A 42 4.54 -6.98 8.01
N ALA A 43 4.13 -6.11 7.08
CA ALA A 43 3.73 -6.50 5.74
C ALA A 43 4.91 -7.10 4.96
N VAL A 44 4.60 -7.98 4.02
CA VAL A 44 5.54 -8.48 3.02
C VAL A 44 5.42 -7.61 1.78
N CYS A 45 6.48 -6.91 1.42
CA CYS A 45 6.54 -6.07 0.23
C CYS A 45 6.77 -6.91 -1.03
N CYS A 46 5.97 -6.70 -2.07
CA CYS A 46 6.24 -7.29 -3.38
C CYS A 46 7.41 -6.56 -4.08
N ILE A 47 7.92 -7.10 -5.19
CA ILE A 47 9.12 -6.57 -5.88
C ILE A 47 8.90 -5.16 -6.41
N SER A 48 7.68 -4.88 -6.89
CA SER A 48 7.32 -3.54 -7.35
C SER A 48 7.34 -2.52 -6.21
N GLY A 49 7.09 -2.95 -4.97
CA GLY A 49 6.86 -2.09 -3.82
C GLY A 49 5.60 -1.23 -3.90
N LEU A 50 4.76 -1.42 -4.91
CA LEU A 50 3.43 -0.79 -5.04
C LEU A 50 2.34 -1.62 -4.35
N ARG A 51 2.69 -2.85 -3.99
CA ARG A 51 1.78 -3.85 -3.47
C ARG A 51 2.42 -4.57 -2.30
N CYS A 52 1.56 -5.02 -1.41
CA CYS A 52 1.99 -5.77 -0.25
C CYS A 52 0.94 -6.74 0.26
N CYS A 53 1.46 -7.72 0.98
CA CYS A 53 0.70 -8.77 1.61
C CYS A 53 0.78 -8.68 3.12
N PRO A 54 -0.28 -9.14 3.82
CA PRO A 54 -0.22 -9.27 5.27
C PRO A 54 0.83 -10.30 5.69
N ASN A 55 1.22 -10.24 6.96
CA ASN A 55 2.21 -11.15 7.49
C ASN A 55 1.81 -12.63 7.29
N GLY A 56 2.77 -13.45 6.87
CA GLY A 56 2.56 -14.89 6.60
C GLY A 56 2.07 -15.22 5.19
N TYR A 57 1.92 -14.23 4.32
CA TYR A 57 1.64 -14.42 2.89
C TYR A 57 2.84 -14.04 2.02
N ALA A 58 2.92 -14.64 0.83
CA ALA A 58 3.87 -14.27 -0.21
C ALA A 58 3.14 -13.68 -1.42
N CYS A 59 3.81 -12.82 -2.18
CA CYS A 59 3.25 -12.31 -3.44
C CYS A 59 3.33 -13.39 -4.52
N ASP A 60 2.25 -13.55 -5.28
CA ASP A 60 2.24 -14.28 -6.55
C ASP A 60 3.17 -13.61 -7.59
N ALA A 61 3.57 -14.33 -8.63
CA ALA A 61 4.38 -13.83 -9.73
C ALA A 61 3.74 -12.65 -10.49
N THR A 62 2.41 -12.59 -10.52
CA THR A 62 1.68 -11.44 -11.09
C THR A 62 1.59 -10.26 -10.12
N GLU A 63 2.02 -10.44 -8.87
CA GLU A 63 1.84 -9.54 -7.74
C GLU A 63 0.39 -9.12 -7.49
N GLN A 64 -0.62 -9.78 -8.05
CA GLN A 64 -2.03 -9.43 -7.83
C GLN A 64 -2.62 -10.11 -6.59
N TYR A 65 -1.99 -11.21 -6.17
CA TYR A 65 -2.48 -12.04 -5.09
C TYR A 65 -1.42 -12.33 -4.05
N CYS A 66 -1.88 -12.43 -2.82
CA CYS A 66 -1.18 -12.95 -1.67
C CYS A 66 -1.51 -14.43 -1.51
N ILE A 67 -0.48 -15.28 -1.54
CA ILE A 67 -0.59 -16.72 -1.42
C ILE A 67 0.01 -17.22 -0.11
N ARG A 68 -0.68 -18.17 0.52
CA ARG A 68 -0.19 -18.91 1.70
C ARG A 68 -0.72 -20.32 1.66
N ARG A 69 0.06 -21.29 2.15
CA ARG A 69 -0.44 -22.66 2.39
C ARG A 69 -0.93 -22.81 3.83
N ASN A 70 -2.09 -23.42 4.00
CA ASN A 70 -2.60 -23.80 5.31
C ASN A 70 -1.99 -25.13 5.79
N LEU A 71 -2.33 -25.54 7.02
CA LEU A 71 -1.86 -26.79 7.64
C LEU A 71 -2.27 -28.05 6.86
N ALA A 72 -3.35 -27.97 6.08
CA ALA A 72 -3.82 -29.06 5.20
C ALA A 72 -3.16 -29.03 3.81
N GLY A 73 -2.16 -28.16 3.58
CA GLY A 73 -1.50 -28.00 2.28
C GLY A 73 -2.35 -27.28 1.22
N LYS A 74 -3.54 -26.77 1.58
CA LYS A 74 -4.39 -26.01 0.68
C LYS A 74 -3.86 -24.58 0.53
N GLU A 75 -3.76 -24.13 -0.71
CA GLU A 75 -3.42 -22.74 -1.02
C GLU A 75 -4.61 -21.80 -0.73
N ILE A 76 -4.31 -20.73 -0.01
CA ILE A 76 -5.21 -19.62 0.27
C ILE A 76 -4.70 -18.43 -0.53
N ARG A 77 -5.59 -17.82 -1.31
CA ARG A 77 -5.29 -16.72 -2.21
C ARG A 77 -6.15 -15.51 -1.83
N LEU A 78 -5.52 -14.37 -1.59
CA LEU A 78 -6.19 -13.10 -1.27
C LEU A 78 -5.73 -12.01 -2.24
N PRO A 79 -6.54 -10.98 -2.50
CA PRO A 79 -6.04 -9.82 -3.22
C PRO A 79 -4.95 -9.11 -2.40
N VAL A 80 -3.92 -8.61 -3.09
CA VAL A 80 -2.95 -7.67 -2.53
C VAL A 80 -3.62 -6.35 -2.12
N ALA A 81 -3.10 -5.71 -1.08
CA ALA A 81 -3.43 -4.30 -0.83
C ALA A 81 -2.59 -3.44 -1.79
N SER A 82 -3.23 -2.53 -2.52
CA SER A 82 -2.51 -1.46 -3.21
C SER A 82 -2.06 -0.44 -2.16
N SER A 83 -0.82 0.04 -2.29
CA SER A 83 -0.31 1.16 -1.48
C SER A 83 -1.12 2.45 -1.62
N SER A 84 -1.92 2.53 -2.68
CA SER A 84 -2.89 3.56 -2.97
C SER A 84 -4.27 3.25 -2.40
N ALA A 85 -4.49 2.24 -1.56
CA ALA A 85 -5.82 1.90 -1.05
C ALA A 85 -6.54 3.00 -0.23
N ALA A 86 -5.87 4.12 0.12
CA ALA A 86 -6.56 5.33 0.57
C ALA A 86 -6.97 6.30 -0.57
N PHE A 87 -6.31 6.23 -1.73
CA PHE A 87 -6.63 7.02 -2.93
C PHE A 87 -7.46 6.25 -3.97
N ASP A 88 -7.28 4.93 -4.14
CA ASP A 88 -8.11 4.07 -5.01
C ASP A 88 -9.49 3.79 -4.42
N ALA A 89 -9.62 3.78 -3.09
CA ALA A 89 -10.96 3.78 -2.45
C ALA A 89 -11.70 5.11 -2.66
N VAL A 90 -11.00 6.21 -2.97
CA VAL A 90 -11.58 7.55 -3.21
C VAL A 90 -11.75 7.85 -4.71
N LEU A 91 -11.01 7.20 -5.61
CA LEU A 91 -11.01 7.50 -7.06
C LEU A 91 -11.25 6.28 -7.97
N MET A 92 -12.40 5.62 -7.78
CA MET A 92 -13.18 4.97 -8.85
C MET A 92 -12.85 3.50 -9.20
N GLU A 93 -13.55 2.56 -8.55
CA GLU A 93 -14.12 1.41 -9.25
C GLU A 93 -15.39 1.86 -10.01
N ASN A 94 -15.15 2.67 -11.04
CA ASN A 94 -15.99 2.84 -12.23
C ASN A 94 -15.15 2.42 -13.45
N GLN A 95 -14.54 1.24 -13.36
CA GLN A 95 -13.93 0.51 -14.47
C GLN A 95 -14.47 -0.92 -14.40
N ASN A 96 -15.50 -1.17 -15.19
CA ASN A 96 -16.00 -2.52 -15.51
C ASN A 96 -14.81 -3.45 -15.79
N GLN A 97 -14.51 -4.36 -14.85
CA GLN A 97 -13.72 -5.53 -15.16
C GLN A 97 -14.68 -6.66 -15.53
N ALA A 98 -15.09 -6.62 -16.79
CA ALA A 98 -15.37 -7.82 -17.53
C ALA A 98 -14.12 -8.72 -17.45
N SER A 99 -14.22 -9.83 -16.72
CA SER A 99 -13.80 -11.17 -17.17
C SER A 99 -13.94 -12.16 -16.02
N ALA A 100 -15.14 -12.70 -15.86
CA ALA A 100 -15.32 -14.09 -15.50
C ALA A 100 -16.22 -14.68 -16.58
N ASN A 101 -15.58 -15.26 -17.60
CA ASN A 101 -16.17 -16.36 -18.37
C ASN A 101 -16.20 -17.58 -17.43
#